data_AF-A0AAN7YDD2-F1
#
_entry.id   AF-A0AAN7YDD2-F1
#
_cell.length_a   1.000
_cell.length_b   1.000
_cell.length_c   1.000
_cell.angle_alpha   90.00
_cell.angle_beta   90.00
_cell.angle_gamma   90.00
#
_symmetry.space_group_name_H-M   'P 1'
#
loop_
_entity.id
_entity.type
_entity.pdbx_description
1 polymer ?
#
loop_
_entity_poly.entity_id
_entity_poly.type
_entity_poly.pdbx_seq_one_letter_code
_entity_poly.pdbx_strand_id
1 'polypeptide(L)'
;MLPEDEKEQERLDMQHTMLLKLFGGKLILAPVKDEELLHALDLGTGTGIWAIDFADVHPNCQVLGIDLSPTQPSFVPPNCKFEVDDYESEWTFKQRFNLVHGRMMLTSIERPEELFKNTYDSLVPGGWFELQDLYMPIPSDDGTTEGTTWDDWNNGLELAIQRIGRDTRLPARYEGLMIQTGFINVEKRIYKLPSIPGQKTNT
;
A
#
# COMPACT_ATOMS: atom_id res chain seq x y z
N MET A 1 -6.58 4.87 -14.45
CA MET A 1 -6.54 6.10 -13.64
C MET A 1 -7.93 6.31 -13.07
N LEU A 2 -8.05 6.42 -11.75
CA LEU A 2 -9.32 6.68 -11.06
C LEU A 2 -9.68 8.18 -11.16
N PRO A 3 -10.95 8.59 -10.93
CA PRO A 3 -11.32 10.00 -10.92
C PRO A 3 -10.57 10.77 -9.81
N GLU A 4 -10.14 12.00 -10.07
CA GLU A 4 -9.36 12.82 -9.10
C GLU A 4 -10.21 13.89 -8.40
N ASP A 5 -11.53 13.73 -8.42
CA ASP A 5 -12.45 14.70 -7.84
C ASP A 5 -12.41 14.70 -6.30
N GLU A 6 -12.98 15.76 -5.70
CA GLU A 6 -13.04 15.92 -4.23
C GLU A 6 -13.64 14.69 -3.55
N LYS A 7 -14.61 14.04 -4.19
CA LYS A 7 -15.27 12.85 -3.65
C LYS A 7 -14.32 11.66 -3.58
N GLU A 8 -13.45 11.47 -4.58
CA GLU A 8 -12.42 10.43 -4.51
C GLU A 8 -11.40 10.71 -3.40
N GLN A 9 -11.00 11.98 -3.23
CA GLN A 9 -10.08 12.37 -2.16
C GLN A 9 -10.69 12.07 -0.78
N GLU A 10 -11.96 12.43 -0.55
CA GLU A 10 -12.69 12.08 0.67
C GLU A 10 -12.78 10.55 0.88
N ARG A 11 -12.96 9.78 -0.20
CA ARG A 11 -12.99 8.32 -0.14
C ARG A 11 -11.64 7.75 0.29
N LEU A 12 -10.53 8.27 -0.23
CA LEU A 12 -9.17 7.86 0.14
C LEU A 12 -8.88 8.17 1.61
N ASP A 13 -9.28 9.35 2.10
CA ASP A 13 -9.05 9.75 3.49
C ASP A 13 -9.92 8.94 4.47
N MET A 14 -11.15 8.60 4.08
CA MET A 14 -12.00 7.67 4.84
C MET A 14 -11.39 6.27 4.90
N GLN A 15 -10.84 5.79 3.78
CA GLN A 15 -10.16 4.50 3.71
C GLN A 15 -8.91 4.49 4.61
N HIS A 16 -8.13 5.57 4.61
CA HIS A 16 -7.00 5.73 5.52
C HIS A 16 -7.43 5.61 6.99
N THR A 17 -8.47 6.34 7.39
CA THR A 17 -9.01 6.29 8.75
C THR A 17 -9.49 4.89 9.13
N MET A 18 -10.14 4.18 8.21
CA MET A 18 -10.60 2.81 8.41
C MET A 18 -9.42 1.86 8.66
N LEU A 19 -8.36 1.95 7.85
CA LEU A 19 -7.17 1.10 7.97
C LEU A 19 -6.39 1.40 9.26
N LEU A 20 -6.26 2.67 9.65
CA LEU A 20 -5.66 3.02 10.95
C LEU A 20 -6.42 2.38 12.10
N LYS A 21 -7.76 2.43 12.10
CA LYS A 21 -8.56 1.77 13.14
C LYS A 21 -8.34 0.26 13.15
N LEU A 22 -8.28 -0.37 11.96
CA LEU A 22 -8.03 -1.80 11.82
C LEU A 22 -6.65 -2.20 12.38
N PHE A 23 -5.64 -1.35 12.21
CA PHE A 23 -4.27 -1.57 12.68
C PHE A 23 -4.01 -1.05 14.10
N GLY A 24 -5.06 -0.67 14.84
CA GLY A 24 -4.94 -0.19 16.22
C GLY A 24 -4.22 1.16 16.33
N GLY A 25 -4.39 2.03 15.34
CA GLY A 25 -3.78 3.36 15.26
C GLY A 25 -2.36 3.38 14.70
N LYS A 26 -1.84 2.25 14.22
CA LYS A 26 -0.48 2.17 13.68
C LYS A 26 -0.43 2.50 12.19
N LEU A 27 0.48 3.39 11.79
CA LEU A 27 0.75 3.72 10.39
C LEU A 27 1.58 2.65 9.68
N ILE A 28 2.43 1.94 10.44
CA ILE A 28 3.27 0.83 10.00
C ILE A 28 3.12 -0.37 10.92
N LEU A 29 3.31 -1.56 10.37
CA LEU A 29 3.30 -2.84 11.08
C LEU A 29 4.70 -3.45 11.20
N ALA A 30 5.64 -3.01 10.37
CA ALA A 30 7.05 -3.35 10.43
C ALA A 30 7.65 -2.89 11.79
N PRO A 31 8.55 -3.69 12.39
CA PRO A 31 9.13 -3.41 13.70
C PRO A 31 10.29 -2.41 13.59
N VAL A 32 10.06 -1.26 12.95
CA VAL A 32 11.06 -0.19 12.83
C VAL A 32 11.04 0.65 14.09
N LYS A 33 12.23 1.01 14.60
CA LYS A 33 12.34 1.94 15.71
C LYS A 33 12.43 3.38 15.20
N ASP A 34 11.78 4.29 15.91
CA ASP A 34 11.76 5.72 15.56
C ASP A 34 13.16 6.31 15.43
N GLU A 35 14.13 5.89 16.24
CA GLU A 35 15.50 6.40 16.16
C GLU A 35 16.27 5.91 14.92
N GLU A 36 15.80 4.84 14.29
CA GLU A 36 16.37 4.26 13.07
C GLU A 36 15.71 4.84 11.80
N LEU A 37 14.59 5.55 11.91
CA LEU A 37 13.85 6.15 10.79
C LEU A 37 14.43 7.52 10.40
N LEU A 38 15.23 7.54 9.34
CA LEU A 38 15.79 8.78 8.77
C LEU A 38 15.15 9.15 7.42
N HIS A 39 14.83 8.16 6.59
CA HIS A 39 14.18 8.37 5.29
C HIS A 39 13.09 7.32 5.04
N ALA A 40 11.89 7.77 4.67
CA ALA A 40 10.77 6.93 4.25
C ALA A 40 10.30 7.32 2.85
N LEU A 41 9.92 6.33 2.05
CA LEU A 41 9.30 6.49 0.73
C LEU A 41 7.88 5.91 0.76
N ASP A 42 6.88 6.68 0.32
CA ASP A 42 5.49 6.24 0.14
C ASP A 42 5.16 6.14 -1.36
N LEU A 43 4.96 4.92 -1.84
CA LEU A 43 4.69 4.60 -3.23
C LEU A 43 3.19 4.73 -3.53
N GLY A 44 2.83 5.50 -4.56
CA GLY A 44 1.43 5.72 -4.92
C GLY A 44 0.69 6.45 -3.80
N THR A 45 1.26 7.58 -3.34
CA THR A 45 0.83 8.26 -2.10
C THR A 45 -0.61 8.78 -2.15
N GLY A 46 -1.23 8.88 -3.33
CA GLY A 46 -2.61 9.34 -3.50
C GLY A 46 -2.77 10.76 -2.97
N THR A 47 -3.65 10.99 -1.98
CA THR A 47 -3.82 12.30 -1.35
C THR A 47 -2.61 12.75 -0.53
N GLY A 48 -1.66 11.85 -0.26
CA GLY A 48 -0.51 12.10 0.61
C GLY A 48 -0.80 11.92 2.09
N ILE A 49 -2.03 11.55 2.47
CA ILE A 49 -2.46 11.51 3.87
C ILE A 49 -1.61 10.58 4.74
N TRP A 50 -1.16 9.44 4.21
CA TRP A 50 -0.24 8.56 4.95
C TRP A 50 1.10 9.21 5.21
N ALA A 51 1.70 9.80 4.17
CA ALA A 51 3.02 10.43 4.25
C ALA A 51 3.00 11.62 5.23
N ILE A 52 1.92 12.40 5.23
CA ILE A 52 1.70 13.52 6.15
C ILE A 52 1.63 13.03 7.60
N ASP A 53 0.73 12.08 7.89
CA ASP A 53 0.57 11.54 9.24
C ASP A 53 1.86 10.87 9.73
N PHE A 54 2.58 10.16 8.85
CA PHE A 54 3.85 9.53 9.18
C PHE A 54 4.94 10.56 9.47
N ALA A 55 5.00 11.65 8.70
CA ALA A 55 5.93 12.74 8.94
C ALA A 55 5.66 13.48 10.27
N ASP A 56 4.40 13.67 10.63
CA ASP A 56 3.99 14.29 11.90
C ASP A 56 4.39 13.45 13.13
N VAL A 57 4.23 12.13 13.04
CA VAL A 57 4.60 11.19 14.12
C VAL A 57 6.12 11.01 14.22
N HIS A 58 6.85 11.09 13.11
CA HIS A 58 8.30 10.87 13.05
C HIS A 58 9.04 12.13 12.57
N PRO A 59 9.20 13.16 13.41
CA PRO A 59 9.74 14.47 13.00
C PRO A 59 11.21 14.43 12.53
N ASN A 60 11.94 13.37 12.87
CA ASN A 60 13.34 13.16 12.43
C ASN A 60 13.44 12.40 11.09
N CYS A 61 12.35 11.80 10.62
CA CYS A 61 12.32 11.07 9.36
C CYS A 61 11.93 12.02 8.23
N GLN A 62 12.71 12.04 7.16
CA GLN A 62 12.33 12.69 5.91
C GLN A 62 11.41 11.75 5.12
N VAL A 63 10.19 12.19 4.83
CA VAL A 63 9.18 11.40 4.13
C VAL A 63 9.03 11.95 2.71
N LEU A 64 9.19 11.07 1.72
CA LEU A 64 8.94 11.37 0.32
C LEU A 64 7.74 10.52 -0.13
N GLY A 65 6.68 11.16 -0.61
CA GLY A 65 5.60 10.48 -1.32
C GLY A 65 5.74 10.68 -2.83
N ILE A 66 5.50 9.63 -3.61
CA ILE A 66 5.48 9.72 -5.08
C ILE A 66 4.14 9.24 -5.63
N ASP A 67 3.65 9.95 -6.64
CA ASP A 67 2.43 9.60 -7.37
C ASP A 67 2.49 10.17 -8.80
N LEU A 68 1.71 9.61 -9.71
CA LEU A 68 1.57 10.15 -11.07
C LEU A 68 0.78 11.46 -11.09
N SER A 69 -0.04 11.71 -10.05
CA SER A 69 -0.96 12.83 -9.99
C SER A 69 -0.53 13.86 -8.93
N PRO A 70 -0.39 15.15 -9.28
CA PRO A 70 -0.01 16.22 -8.34
C PRO A 70 -1.23 16.74 -7.55
N THR A 71 -1.87 15.88 -6.76
CA THR A 71 -3.10 16.19 -6.02
C THR A 71 -2.87 16.47 -4.53
N GLN A 72 -1.61 16.39 -4.07
CA GLN A 72 -1.26 16.50 -2.66
C GLN A 72 -1.33 17.95 -2.17
N PRO A 73 -1.66 18.19 -0.88
CA PRO A 73 -1.79 19.53 -0.33
C PRO A 73 -0.45 20.26 -0.29
N SER A 74 -0.49 21.60 -0.37
CA SER A 74 0.70 22.45 -0.29
C SER A 74 1.18 22.71 1.14
N PHE A 75 0.29 22.58 2.13
CA PHE A 75 0.61 22.77 3.54
C PHE A 75 0.83 21.40 4.19
N VAL A 76 2.09 21.02 4.34
CA VAL A 76 2.52 19.74 4.92
C VAL A 76 3.64 19.92 5.93
N PRO A 77 3.94 18.90 6.76
CA PRO A 77 5.06 18.94 7.68
C PRO A 77 6.39 19.27 6.96
N PRO A 78 7.32 19.99 7.61
CA PRO A 78 8.56 20.43 6.97
C PRO A 78 9.48 19.28 6.51
N ASN A 79 9.28 18.08 7.06
CA ASN A 79 9.97 16.85 6.73
C ASN A 79 9.20 15.97 5.72
N CYS A 80 8.09 16.45 5.15
CA CYS A 80 7.31 15.74 4.13
C CYS A 80 7.41 16.43 2.78
N LYS A 81 7.64 15.66 1.71
CA LYS A 81 7.70 16.16 0.33
C LYS A 81 6.99 15.22 -0.62
N PHE A 82 6.54 15.77 -1.75
CA PHE A 82 5.92 15.03 -2.83
C PHE A 82 6.60 15.30 -4.15
N GLU A 83 6.74 14.24 -4.96
CA GLU A 83 7.24 14.32 -6.32
C GLU A 83 6.26 13.61 -7.27
N VAL A 84 6.08 14.19 -8.45
CA VAL A 84 5.32 13.54 -9.52
C VAL A 84 6.24 12.55 -10.20
N ASP A 85 6.08 11.27 -9.90
CA ASP A 85 6.95 10.21 -10.39
C ASP A 85 6.21 8.87 -10.49
N ASP A 86 6.69 8.03 -11.39
CA ASP A 86 6.21 6.68 -11.60
C ASP A 86 7.09 5.68 -10.82
N TYR A 87 6.54 5.03 -9.81
CA TYR A 87 7.29 4.01 -9.05
C TYR A 87 7.70 2.80 -9.89
N GLU A 88 7.14 2.60 -11.10
CA GLU A 88 7.58 1.57 -12.05
C GLU A 88 8.69 2.05 -13.01
N SER A 89 9.09 3.32 -12.94
CA SER A 89 10.22 3.87 -13.69
C SER A 89 11.56 3.63 -12.98
N GLU A 90 12.67 4.06 -13.59
CA GLU A 90 14.00 3.94 -12.99
C GLU A 90 14.11 4.84 -11.74
N TRP A 91 14.48 4.25 -10.60
CA TRP A 91 14.60 4.99 -9.35
C TRP A 91 15.90 5.79 -9.32
N THR A 92 15.79 7.12 -9.28
CA THR A 92 16.94 8.05 -9.33
C THR A 92 17.21 8.77 -7.99
N PHE A 93 16.66 8.25 -6.90
CA PHE A 93 16.81 8.81 -5.56
C PHE A 93 18.28 8.86 -5.13
N LYS A 94 18.68 9.99 -4.50
CA LYS A 94 20.06 10.19 -4.03
C LYS A 94 20.33 9.48 -2.70
N GLN A 95 19.28 9.30 -1.92
CA GLN A 95 19.29 8.68 -0.61
C GLN A 95 18.79 7.23 -0.69
N ARG A 96 19.16 6.44 0.32
CA ARG A 96 18.56 5.14 0.61
C ARG A 96 17.50 5.29 1.68
N PHE A 97 16.55 4.36 1.72
CA PHE A 97 15.40 4.42 2.63
C PHE A 97 15.53 3.44 3.80
N ASN A 98 15.06 3.87 4.96
CA ASN A 98 14.84 3.00 6.13
C ASN A 98 13.51 2.24 5.99
N LEU A 99 12.53 2.88 5.35
CA LEU A 99 11.22 2.31 5.07
C LEU A 99 10.80 2.66 3.65
N VAL A 100 10.39 1.66 2.89
CA VAL A 100 9.56 1.86 1.71
C VAL A 100 8.18 1.32 2.04
N HIS A 101 7.15 2.12 1.82
CA HIS A 101 5.76 1.79 2.11
C HIS A 101 4.93 1.89 0.83
N GLY A 102 3.94 1.02 0.68
CA GLY A 102 2.91 1.15 -0.35
C GLY A 102 1.60 0.60 0.18
N ARG A 103 0.49 1.24 -0.20
CA ARG A 103 -0.83 0.85 0.32
C ARG A 103 -1.92 0.98 -0.73
N MET A 104 -2.78 -0.03 -0.79
CA MET A 104 -3.84 -0.14 -1.81
C MET A 104 -3.29 -0.13 -3.24
N MET A 105 -2.17 -0.82 -3.45
CA MET A 105 -1.45 -0.91 -4.74
C MET A 105 -1.99 -2.01 -5.65
N LEU A 106 -3.07 -2.68 -5.23
CA LEU A 106 -3.71 -3.73 -5.99
C LEU A 106 -4.10 -3.21 -7.37
N THR A 107 -3.76 -3.97 -8.42
CA THR A 107 -3.94 -3.63 -9.85
C THR A 107 -3.11 -2.48 -10.40
N SER A 108 -2.40 -1.71 -9.57
CA SER A 108 -1.58 -0.60 -10.07
C SER A 108 -0.17 -1.03 -10.50
N ILE A 109 0.35 -2.12 -9.94
CA ILE A 109 1.69 -2.65 -10.25
C ILE A 109 1.65 -3.53 -11.52
N GLU A 110 2.43 -3.17 -12.55
CA GLU A 110 2.58 -3.95 -13.79
C GLU A 110 3.75 -4.94 -13.70
N ARG A 111 4.87 -4.47 -13.16
CA ARG A 111 6.18 -5.15 -13.14
C ARG A 111 6.62 -5.39 -11.69
N PRO A 112 5.97 -6.32 -10.97
CA PRO A 112 6.21 -6.53 -9.55
C PRO A 112 7.64 -7.00 -9.24
N GLU A 113 8.25 -7.81 -10.10
CA GLU A 113 9.64 -8.26 -9.89
C GLU A 113 10.63 -7.09 -9.93
N GLU A 114 10.45 -6.15 -10.87
CA GLU A 114 11.27 -4.94 -10.99
C GLU A 114 11.03 -4.01 -9.79
N LEU A 115 9.77 -3.78 -9.42
CA LEU A 115 9.43 -2.93 -8.27
C LEU A 115 10.06 -3.45 -6.97
N PHE A 116 9.95 -4.75 -6.71
CA PHE A 116 10.46 -5.36 -5.49
C PHE A 116 11.99 -5.32 -5.48
N LYS A 117 12.63 -5.53 -6.63
CA LYS A 117 14.09 -5.40 -6.77
C LYS A 117 14.55 -3.95 -6.56
N ASN A 118 13.91 -2.98 -7.19
CA ASN A 118 14.23 -1.56 -7.02
C ASN A 118 14.08 -1.14 -5.55
N THR A 119 12.99 -1.60 -4.93
CA THR A 119 12.76 -1.38 -3.50
C THR A 119 13.90 -1.96 -2.66
N TYR A 120 14.25 -3.24 -2.85
CA TYR A 120 15.34 -3.89 -2.14
C TYR A 120 16.68 -3.14 -2.31
N ASP A 121 17.02 -2.76 -3.54
CA ASP A 121 18.27 -2.06 -3.86
C ASP A 121 18.31 -0.63 -3.30
N SER A 122 17.16 -0.01 -3.04
CA SER A 122 17.03 1.33 -2.47
C SER A 122 17.12 1.38 -0.93
N LEU A 123 16.97 0.24 -0.25
CA LEU A 123 16.97 0.20 1.21
C LEU A 123 18.38 0.31 1.78
N VAL A 124 18.49 0.86 2.98
CA VAL A 124 19.68 0.68 3.82
C VAL A 124 19.73 -0.76 4.37
N PRO A 125 20.91 -1.27 4.77
CA PRO A 125 20.95 -2.51 5.54
C PRO A 125 20.06 -2.43 6.78
N GLY A 126 19.12 -3.37 6.92
CA GLY A 126 18.13 -3.38 8.01
C GLY A 126 16.87 -2.54 7.74
N GLY A 127 16.75 -1.91 6.57
CA GLY A 127 15.53 -1.22 6.15
C GLY A 127 14.38 -2.19 5.85
N TRP A 128 13.16 -1.67 5.85
CA TRP A 128 11.92 -2.43 5.71
C TRP A 128 11.16 -2.04 4.44
N PHE A 129 10.53 -3.04 3.82
CA PHE A 129 9.51 -2.84 2.81
C PHE A 129 8.17 -3.32 3.35
N GLU A 130 7.17 -2.43 3.38
CA GLU A 130 5.83 -2.75 3.87
C GLU A 130 4.79 -2.48 2.78
N LEU A 131 3.98 -3.50 2.46
CA LEU A 131 2.83 -3.40 1.58
C LEU A 131 1.55 -3.70 2.36
N GLN A 132 0.61 -2.77 2.35
CA GLN A 132 -0.72 -2.91 2.95
C GLN A 132 -1.77 -2.96 1.83
N ASP A 133 -2.28 -4.13 1.48
CA ASP A 133 -3.13 -4.26 0.29
C ASP A 133 -4.34 -5.17 0.49
N LEU A 134 -5.31 -5.01 -0.41
CA LEU A 134 -6.49 -5.88 -0.48
C LEU A 134 -6.16 -7.17 -1.21
N TYR A 135 -6.70 -8.26 -0.71
CA TYR A 135 -6.66 -9.55 -1.38
C TYR A 135 -7.94 -9.77 -2.19
N MET A 136 -7.78 -10.13 -3.47
CA MET A 136 -8.88 -10.51 -4.35
C MET A 136 -8.71 -11.96 -4.85
N PRO A 137 -9.81 -12.71 -5.11
CA PRO A 137 -11.21 -12.33 -4.87
C PRO A 137 -11.50 -12.12 -3.37
N ILE A 138 -12.59 -11.42 -3.04
CA ILE A 138 -12.99 -11.19 -1.64
C ILE A 138 -13.83 -12.37 -1.16
N PRO A 139 -13.28 -13.31 -0.37
CA PRO A 139 -14.02 -14.48 0.05
C PRO A 139 -14.94 -14.15 1.24
N SER A 140 -16.03 -14.91 1.37
CA SER A 140 -16.70 -15.07 2.67
C SER A 140 -15.97 -16.14 3.49
N ASP A 141 -15.91 -15.95 4.81
CA ASP A 141 -15.30 -16.92 5.72
C ASP A 141 -16.15 -18.20 5.90
N ASP A 142 -17.46 -18.11 5.66
CA ASP A 142 -18.43 -19.18 5.93
C ASP A 142 -19.10 -19.74 4.66
N GLY A 143 -18.60 -19.36 3.48
CA GLY A 143 -19.13 -19.80 2.19
C GLY A 143 -20.50 -19.20 1.84
N THR A 144 -21.07 -18.30 2.65
CA THR A 144 -22.43 -17.76 2.40
C THR A 144 -22.57 -16.96 1.10
N THR A 145 -21.45 -16.55 0.51
CA THR A 145 -21.44 -15.82 -0.77
C THR A 145 -21.30 -16.73 -1.99
N GLU A 146 -21.06 -18.03 -1.82
CA GLU A 146 -20.89 -18.97 -2.95
C GLU A 146 -22.15 -19.08 -3.80
N GLY A 147 -22.02 -18.95 -5.13
CA GLY A 147 -23.15 -19.01 -6.06
C GLY A 147 -24.13 -17.83 -5.94
N THR A 148 -23.77 -16.78 -5.20
CA THR A 148 -24.54 -15.54 -5.12
C THR A 148 -24.03 -14.51 -6.12
N THR A 149 -24.74 -13.39 -6.27
CA THR A 149 -24.29 -12.25 -7.10
C THR A 149 -22.95 -11.66 -6.64
N TRP A 150 -22.52 -11.92 -5.41
CA TRP A 150 -21.18 -11.55 -4.94
C TRP A 150 -20.08 -12.37 -5.62
N ASP A 151 -20.32 -13.67 -5.81
CA ASP A 151 -19.41 -14.55 -6.53
C ASP A 151 -19.32 -14.15 -8.00
N ASP A 152 -20.46 -13.87 -8.63
CA ASP A 152 -20.50 -13.31 -9.99
C ASP A 152 -19.74 -11.98 -10.09
N TRP A 153 -19.86 -11.11 -9.10
CA TRP A 153 -19.13 -9.84 -9.06
C TRP A 153 -17.62 -10.04 -8.93
N ASN A 154 -17.15 -10.92 -8.04
CA ASN A 154 -15.74 -11.27 -7.91
C ASN A 154 -15.18 -11.83 -9.23
N ASN A 155 -15.89 -12.76 -9.86
CA ASN A 155 -15.51 -13.37 -11.14
C ASN A 155 -15.48 -12.35 -12.28
N GLY A 156 -16.51 -11.49 -12.35
CA GLY A 156 -16.59 -10.43 -13.36
C GLY A 156 -15.48 -9.39 -13.21
N LEU A 157 -15.17 -9.00 -11.97
CA LEU A 157 -14.09 -8.06 -11.66
C LEU A 157 -12.72 -8.64 -12.01
N GLU A 158 -12.46 -9.89 -11.65
CA GLU A 158 -11.23 -10.59 -12.02
C GLU A 158 -11.05 -10.63 -13.55
N LEU A 159 -12.08 -11.04 -14.29
CA LEU A 159 -12.04 -11.09 -15.76
C LEU A 159 -11.79 -9.70 -16.37
N ALA A 160 -12.39 -8.65 -15.82
CA ALA A 160 -12.18 -7.28 -16.30
C ALA A 160 -10.74 -6.82 -16.08
N ILE A 161 -10.17 -7.10 -14.90
CA ILE A 161 -8.80 -6.72 -14.53
C ILE A 161 -7.77 -7.51 -15.34
N GLN A 162 -8.00 -8.81 -15.57
CA GLN A 162 -7.14 -9.61 -16.45
C GLN A 162 -7.14 -9.09 -17.90
N ARG A 163 -8.28 -8.60 -18.40
CA ARG A 163 -8.39 -8.02 -19.76
C ARG A 163 -7.58 -6.75 -19.95
N ILE A 164 -7.30 -5.99 -18.89
CA ILE A 164 -6.40 -4.83 -18.93
C ILE A 164 -4.95 -5.19 -18.56
N GLY A 165 -4.62 -6.48 -18.50
CA GLY A 165 -3.26 -6.97 -18.27
C GLY A 165 -2.79 -6.91 -16.82
N ARG A 166 -3.72 -6.81 -15.85
CA ARG A 166 -3.39 -6.70 -14.42
C ARG A 166 -3.76 -7.98 -13.67
N ASP A 167 -3.06 -8.23 -12.57
CA ASP A 167 -3.26 -9.41 -11.73
C ASP A 167 -3.90 -9.05 -10.38
N THR A 168 -5.14 -9.50 -10.19
CA THR A 168 -5.88 -9.34 -8.92
C THR A 168 -5.30 -10.16 -7.77
N ARG A 169 -4.54 -11.22 -8.07
CA ARG A 169 -3.97 -12.12 -7.08
C ARG A 169 -2.54 -11.75 -6.71
N LEU A 170 -2.01 -10.64 -7.21
CA LEU A 170 -0.64 -10.21 -6.94
C LEU A 170 -0.34 -10.11 -5.43
N PRO A 171 -1.22 -9.56 -4.56
CA PRO A 171 -0.95 -9.52 -3.11
C PRO A 171 -0.78 -10.90 -2.46
N ALA A 172 -1.37 -11.95 -3.04
CA ALA A 172 -1.15 -13.32 -2.59
C ALA A 172 0.31 -13.78 -2.74
N ARG A 173 1.03 -13.19 -3.71
CA ARG A 173 2.38 -13.54 -4.13
C ARG A 173 3.46 -12.65 -3.51
N TYR A 174 3.09 -11.57 -2.81
CA TYR A 174 4.05 -10.62 -2.22
C TYR A 174 5.11 -11.31 -1.34
N GLU A 175 4.71 -12.21 -0.46
CA GLU A 175 5.65 -12.95 0.39
C GLU A 175 6.70 -13.72 -0.43
N GLY A 176 6.26 -14.46 -1.45
CA GLY A 176 7.14 -15.20 -2.34
C GLY A 176 8.06 -14.30 -3.15
N LEU A 177 7.55 -13.18 -3.66
CA LEU A 177 8.34 -12.18 -4.38
C LEU A 177 9.39 -11.54 -3.47
N MET A 178 9.04 -11.16 -2.25
CA MET A 178 9.99 -10.61 -1.27
C MET A 178 11.12 -11.62 -1.00
N ILE A 179 10.79 -12.88 -0.73
CA ILE A 179 11.80 -13.93 -0.47
C ILE A 179 12.70 -14.13 -1.70
N GLN A 180 12.12 -14.19 -2.90
CA GLN A 180 12.88 -14.38 -4.15
C GLN A 180 13.83 -13.21 -4.42
N THR A 181 13.42 -11.97 -4.13
CA THR A 181 14.25 -10.78 -4.29
C THR A 181 15.43 -10.75 -3.30
N GLY A 182 15.28 -11.38 -2.12
CA GLY A 182 16.33 -11.47 -1.10
C GLY A 182 15.98 -10.84 0.24
N PHE A 183 14.73 -10.39 0.43
CA PHE A 183 14.26 -9.94 1.73
C PHE A 183 14.30 -11.09 2.75
N ILE A 184 14.61 -10.75 3.99
CA ILE A 184 14.59 -11.65 5.14
C ILE A 184 13.54 -11.17 6.14
N ASN A 185 13.16 -12.03 7.09
CA ASN A 185 12.12 -11.73 8.10
C ASN A 185 10.79 -11.28 7.48
N VAL A 186 10.41 -11.89 6.34
CA VAL A 186 9.15 -11.61 5.65
C VAL A 186 7.99 -12.08 6.53
N GLU A 187 7.05 -11.19 6.83
CA GLU A 187 5.87 -11.48 7.62
C GLU A 187 4.61 -11.11 6.84
N LYS A 188 3.65 -12.04 6.77
CA LYS A 188 2.33 -11.81 6.20
C LYS A 188 1.28 -11.72 7.31
N ARG A 189 0.54 -10.61 7.36
CA ARG A 189 -0.60 -10.42 8.27
C ARG A 189 -1.89 -10.26 7.47
N ILE A 190 -2.92 -11.02 7.84
CA ILE A 190 -4.24 -10.97 7.19
C ILE A 190 -5.22 -10.34 8.16
N TYR A 191 -5.86 -9.26 7.73
CA TYR A 191 -6.91 -8.57 8.49
C TYR A 191 -8.26 -8.70 7.78
N LYS A 192 -9.31 -8.81 8.58
CA LYS A 192 -10.70 -8.90 8.10
C LYS A 192 -11.34 -7.52 8.06
N LEU A 193 -11.94 -7.17 6.94
CA LEU A 193 -12.63 -5.88 6.77
C LEU A 193 -14.12 -6.04 7.14
N PRO A 194 -14.65 -5.25 8.09
CA PRO A 194 -16.02 -5.41 8.60
C PRO A 194 -17.14 -5.27 7.56
N SER A 195 -16.84 -4.74 6.36
CA SER A 195 -17.82 -4.42 5.32
C SER A 195 -18.12 -5.57 4.34
N ILE A 196 -17.49 -6.74 4.51
CA ILE A 196 -17.73 -7.91 3.66
C ILE A 196 -18.95 -8.67 4.19
N PRO A 197 -20.03 -8.87 3.40
CA PRO A 197 -21.18 -9.66 3.83
C PRO A 197 -20.76 -11.04 4.35
N GLY A 198 -21.20 -11.40 5.57
CA GLY A 198 -20.91 -12.70 6.18
C GLY A 198 -19.71 -12.74 7.14
N GLN A 199 -18.90 -11.69 7.23
CA GLN A 199 -17.82 -11.67 8.23
C GLN A 199 -18.35 -11.33 9.63
N LYS A 200 -18.37 -12.31 10.53
CA LYS A 200 -18.58 -12.05 11.96
C LYS A 200 -17.35 -11.34 12.50
N THR A 201 -17.51 -10.09 12.93
CA THR A 201 -16.50 -9.39 13.71
C THR A 201 -16.43 -10.04 15.09
N ASN A 202 -15.34 -10.75 15.38
CA ASN A 202 -15.04 -11.11 16.76
C ASN A 202 -14.56 -9.82 17.45
N THR A 203 -15.41 -9.31 18.33
CA THR A 203 -15.10 -8.23 19.27
C THR A 203 -14.33 -8.78 20.47
#